data_AF-A0AAU2I7E0-F1
#
_entry.id   AF-A0AAU2I7E0-F1
#
_cell.length_a   1.000
_cell.length_b   1.000
_cell.length_c   1.000
_cell.angle_alpha   90.00
_cell.angle_beta   90.00
_cell.angle_gamma   90.00
#
_symmetry.space_group_name_H-M   'P 1'
#
loop_
_entity.id
_entity.type
_entity.pdbx_description
1 polymer ?
#
loop_
_entity_poly.entity_id
_entity_poly.type
_entity_poly.pdbx_seq_one_letter_code
_entity_poly.pdbx_strand_id
1 'polypeptide(L)'
;MADEEGGPDMVSFRELARRLVSEGVVERITHQRISQLSRDDEAFPPVVHIGRSSAVDYRQARPYFAGRKSRQGQRTDLKQTVTEDE
;
A
#
# COMPACT_ATOMS: atom_id res chain seq x y z
N MET A 1 9.58 28.61 2.58
CA MET A 1 9.58 27.28 1.96
C MET A 1 8.17 26.74 2.11
N ALA A 2 7.30 27.11 1.17
CA ALA A 2 5.92 26.67 1.10
C ALA A 2 5.75 26.12 -0.31
N ASP A 3 6.07 24.83 -0.48
CA ASP A 3 5.80 24.13 -1.73
C ASP A 3 4.29 23.85 -1.76
N GLU A 4 3.60 24.77 -2.44
CA GLU A 4 2.14 24.91 -2.51
C GLU A 4 1.46 24.06 -3.60
N GLU A 5 2.13 23.11 -4.25
CA GLU A 5 1.48 22.28 -5.29
C GLU A 5 0.92 20.97 -4.73
N GLY A 6 -0.01 21.08 -3.79
CA GLY A 6 -0.70 19.94 -3.18
C GLY A 6 -1.88 19.41 -4.00
N GLY A 7 -1.70 19.16 -5.31
CA GLY A 7 -2.67 18.38 -6.09
C GLY A 7 -2.87 16.98 -5.47
N PRO A 8 -4.01 16.29 -5.71
CA PRO A 8 -4.19 14.92 -5.24
C PRO A 8 -3.03 14.06 -5.77
N ASP A 9 -2.22 13.51 -4.87
CA ASP A 9 -1.09 12.63 -5.23
C ASP A 9 -1.65 11.24 -5.52
N MET A 10 -2.36 11.18 -6.66
CA MET A 10 -2.96 9.98 -7.21
C MET A 10 -1.86 9.03 -7.66
N VAL A 11 -1.59 8.05 -6.83
CA VAL A 11 -0.58 7.02 -7.09
C VAL A 11 -1.27 5.71 -7.44
N SER A 12 -0.73 5.01 -8.42
CA SER A 12 -1.13 3.63 -8.70
C SER A 12 -0.83 2.74 -7.49
N PHE A 13 -1.51 1.59 -7.36
CA PHE A 13 -1.19 0.62 -6.29
C PHE A 13 0.27 0.19 -6.26
N ARG A 14 0.92 0.13 -7.43
CA ARG A 14 2.35 -0.21 -7.53
C ARG A 14 3.22 0.87 -6.92
N GLU A 15 2.92 2.13 -7.23
CA GLU A 15 3.68 3.25 -6.70
C GLU A 15 3.39 3.48 -5.21
N LEU A 16 2.14 3.28 -4.79
CA LEU A 16 1.76 3.28 -3.37
C LEU A 16 2.60 2.27 -2.58
N ALA A 17 2.69 1.01 -3.04
CA ALA A 17 3.49 -0.02 -2.38
C ALA A 17 4.97 0.41 -2.26
N ARG A 18 5.54 0.95 -3.35
CA ARG A 18 6.92 1.39 -3.39
C ARG A 18 7.18 2.52 -2.40
N ARG A 19 6.32 3.55 -2.38
CA ARG A 19 6.45 4.69 -1.47
C ARG A 19 6.27 4.28 -0.01
N LEU A 20 5.27 3.45 0.31
CA LEU A 20 5.05 2.96 1.68
C LEU A 20 6.25 2.20 2.25
N VAL A 21 6.92 1.37 1.43
CA VAL A 21 8.15 0.67 1.83
C VAL A 21 9.33 1.64 1.90
N SER A 22 9.47 2.54 0.93
CA SER A 22 10.55 3.52 0.89
C SER A 22 10.52 4.49 2.06
N GLU A 23 9.33 4.88 2.53
CA GLU A 23 9.16 5.73 3.71
C GLU A 23 9.17 4.94 5.03
N GLY A 24 9.28 3.60 4.98
CA GLY A 24 9.27 2.76 6.19
C GLY A 24 7.91 2.71 6.90
N VAL A 25 6.82 3.13 6.23
CA VAL A 25 5.45 3.03 6.76
C VAL A 25 5.09 1.57 6.99
N VAL A 26 5.50 0.67 6.08
CA VAL A 26 5.35 -0.78 6.18
C VAL A 26 6.66 -1.48 5.81
N GLU A 27 6.97 -2.63 6.41
CA GLU A 27 8.21 -3.36 6.13
C GLU A 27 8.23 -3.95 4.71
N ARG A 28 7.15 -4.65 4.32
CA ARG A 28 6.98 -5.21 2.96
C ARG A 28 5.51 -5.25 2.59
N ILE A 29 5.16 -4.67 1.44
CA ILE A 29 3.82 -4.79 0.85
C ILE A 29 3.89 -4.87 -0.67
N THR A 30 3.02 -5.67 -1.29
CA THR A 30 2.90 -5.78 -2.73
C THR A 30 1.61 -5.12 -3.23
N HIS A 31 1.61 -4.69 -4.49
CA HIS A 31 0.41 -4.11 -5.13
C HIS A 31 -0.77 -5.08 -5.15
N GLN A 32 -0.52 -6.40 -5.21
CA GLN A 32 -1.57 -7.44 -5.14
C GLN A 32 -2.25 -7.42 -3.78
N ARG A 33 -1.48 -7.32 -2.69
CA ARG A 33 -2.03 -7.21 -1.34
C ARG A 33 -2.84 -5.92 -1.20
N ILE A 34 -2.34 -4.79 -1.69
CA ILE A 34 -3.09 -3.52 -1.71
C ILE A 34 -4.41 -3.67 -2.47
N SER A 35 -4.40 -4.35 -3.63
CA SER A 35 -5.62 -4.61 -4.39
C SER A 35 -6.61 -5.53 -3.68
N GLN A 36 -6.14 -6.49 -2.87
CA GLN A 36 -7.02 -7.29 -2.01
C GLN A 36 -7.62 -6.44 -0.90
N LEU A 37 -6.81 -5.60 -0.25
CA LEU A 37 -7.27 -4.71 0.82
C LEU A 37 -8.31 -3.72 0.36
N SER A 38 -8.14 -3.18 -0.85
CA SER A 38 -9.14 -2.34 -1.50
C SER A 38 -10.52 -3.01 -1.67
N ARG A 39 -10.59 -4.35 -1.63
CA ARG A 39 -11.84 -5.11 -1.78
C ARG A 39 -12.37 -5.67 -0.47
N ASP A 40 -11.48 -6.00 0.45
CA ASP A 40 -11.78 -6.69 1.71
C ASP A 40 -11.99 -5.71 2.89
N ASP A 41 -11.38 -4.53 2.82
CA ASP A 41 -11.32 -3.58 3.93
C ASP A 41 -12.11 -2.31 3.55
N GLU A 42 -13.29 -2.13 4.16
CA GLU A 42 -14.16 -0.96 3.91
C GLU A 42 -13.54 0.37 4.40
N ALA A 43 -12.56 0.31 5.30
CA ALA A 43 -11.81 1.48 5.76
C ALA A 43 -10.66 1.85 4.82
N PHE A 44 -10.47 1.11 3.72
CA PHE A 44 -9.45 1.39 2.73
C PHE A 44 -9.70 2.75 2.04
N PRO A 45 -8.65 3.54 1.73
CA PRO A 45 -8.79 4.83 1.07
C PRO A 45 -9.53 4.72 -0.28
N PRO A 46 -10.27 5.76 -0.67
CA PRO A 46 -11.08 5.74 -1.90
C PRO A 46 -10.20 5.47 -3.12
N VAL A 47 -10.56 4.43 -3.86
CA VAL A 47 -9.89 4.04 -5.09
C VAL A 47 -10.56 4.72 -6.26
N VAL A 48 -9.76 5.45 -7.03
CA VAL A 48 -10.17 6.08 -8.27
C VAL A 48 -9.74 5.21 -9.45
N HIS A 49 -10.68 4.85 -10.31
CA HIS A 49 -10.37 4.13 -11.53
C HIS A 49 -10.05 5.10 -12.66
N ILE A 50 -8.79 5.11 -13.09
CA ILE A 50 -8.31 5.89 -14.24
C ILE A 50 -8.17 4.91 -15.42
N GLY A 51 -9.22 4.81 -16.22
CA GLY A 51 -9.31 3.84 -17.31
C GLY A 51 -9.29 2.40 -16.80
N ARG A 52 -8.24 1.65 -17.15
CA ARG A 52 -8.04 0.25 -16.69
C ARG A 52 -7.19 0.14 -15.43
N SER A 53 -6.73 1.27 -14.89
CA SER A 53 -5.84 1.30 -13.73
C SER A 53 -6.56 1.83 -12.50
N SER A 54 -6.15 1.35 -11.34
CA SER A 54 -6.61 1.84 -10.04
C SER A 54 -5.55 2.75 -9.43
N ALA A 55 -5.98 3.93 -9.02
CA ALA A 55 -5.18 4.93 -8.33
C ALA A 55 -5.81 5.26 -6.97
N VAL A 56 -4.98 5.68 -6.02
CA VAL A 56 -5.38 6.07 -4.67
C VAL A 56 -4.61 7.29 -4.24
N ASP A 57 -5.18 8.05 -3.33
CA ASP A 57 -4.52 9.24 -2.80
C ASP A 57 -3.48 8.82 -1.78
N TYR A 58 -2.23 9.16 -2.03
CA TYR A 58 -1.13 8.79 -1.14
C TYR A 58 -1.28 9.42 0.25
N ARG A 59 -1.82 10.64 0.34
CA ARG A 59 -1.96 11.39 1.60
C ARG A 59 -3.02 10.74 2.50
N GLN A 60 -4.05 10.14 1.91
CA GLN A 60 -5.05 9.34 2.64
C GLN A 60 -4.57 7.91 2.93
N ALA A 61 -3.86 7.29 1.98
CA ALA A 61 -3.38 5.93 2.14
C ALA A 61 -2.28 5.82 3.22
N ARG A 62 -1.35 6.79 3.26
CA ARG A 62 -0.24 6.81 4.22
C ARG A 62 -0.68 6.65 5.69
N PRO A 63 -1.60 7.46 6.25
CA PRO A 63 -2.08 7.28 7.62
C PRO A 63 -2.89 6.00 7.81
N TYR A 64 -3.64 5.55 6.81
CA TYR A 64 -4.33 4.25 6.87
C TYR A 64 -3.33 3.11 7.10
N PHE A 65 -2.28 3.03 6.28
CA PHE A 65 -1.24 2.00 6.44
C PHE A 65 -0.37 2.19 7.68
N ALA A 66 -0.11 3.44 8.10
CA ALA A 66 0.63 3.75 9.31
C ALA A 66 -0.14 3.31 10.58
N GLY A 67 -1.45 3.56 10.64
CA GLY A 67 -2.32 3.10 11.74
C GLY A 67 -2.54 1.59 11.73
N ARG A 68 -2.44 0.97 10.55
CA ARG A 68 -2.60 -0.48 10.35
C ARG A 68 -1.41 -1.32 10.86
N LYS A 69 -0.26 -0.71 11.18
CA LYS A 69 0.89 -1.39 11.82
C LYS A 69 0.49 -2.16 13.09
N SER A 70 -0.56 -1.74 13.80
CA SER A 70 -0.99 -2.43 15.02
C SER A 70 -1.77 -3.73 14.78
N ARG A 71 -2.19 -4.05 13.54
CA ARG A 71 -2.89 -5.32 13.19
C ARG A 71 -2.04 -6.26 12.33
N GLN A 72 -0.75 -6.00 12.16
CA GLN A 72 0.23 -6.94 11.59
C GLN A 72 0.62 -8.09 12.54
N GLY A 73 -0.09 -8.25 13.67
CA GLY A 73 -0.02 -9.45 14.52
C GLY A 73 -0.64 -10.70 13.88
N GLN A 74 -1.36 -10.59 12.76
CA GLN A 74 -1.64 -11.74 11.89
C GLN A 74 -0.54 -11.85 10.85
N ARG A 75 0.61 -12.37 11.30
CA ARG A 75 1.60 -13.00 10.44
C ARG A 75 0.90 -14.05 9.59
N THR A 76 0.65 -13.77 8.32
CA THR A 76 0.72 -14.81 7.29
C THR A 76 2.19 -15.00 6.92
N ASP A 77 2.99 -15.40 7.91
CA ASP A 77 4.32 -15.94 7.66
C ASP A 77 4.19 -17.47 7.73
N LEU A 78 4.11 -18.07 6.56
CA LEU A 78 4.84 -19.26 6.15
C LEU A 78 4.58 -19.36 4.64
N LYS A 79 5.50 -18.91 3.77
CA LYS A 79 6.68 -19.69 3.45
C LYS A 79 7.73 -18.78 2.81
N GLN A 80 8.72 -18.34 3.59
CA GLN A 80 10.05 -18.15 3.03
C GLN A 80 10.81 -19.47 3.14
N THR A 81 11.52 -19.78 2.06
CA THR A 81 12.62 -20.76 1.88
C THR A 81 12.32 -22.27 1.92
N VAL A 82 12.34 -22.89 0.74
CA VAL A 82 13.46 -23.79 0.35
C VAL A 82 13.65 -23.65 -1.16
N THR A 83 14.68 -22.92 -1.56
CA THR A 83 15.41 -23.20 -2.79
C THR A 83 16.33 -24.35 -2.42
N GLU A 84 15.93 -25.58 -2.73
CA GLU A 84 16.85 -26.71 -2.81
C GLU A 84 17.58 -26.57 -4.14
N ASP A 85 18.87 -26.26 -4.06
CA ASP A 85 19.86 -26.48 -5.11
C ASP A 85 20.51 -27.84 -4.77
N GLU A 86 20.16 -28.88 -5.54
CA GLU A 86 20.96 -30.11 -5.78
C GLU A 86 20.55 -30.72 -7.14
#